data_AF-A0AA39JQJ4-F1
#
_entry.id   AF-A0AA39JQJ4-F1
#
_cell.length_a   1.000
_cell.length_b   1.000
_cell.length_c   1.000
_cell.angle_alpha   90.00
_cell.angle_beta   90.00
_cell.angle_gamma   90.00
#
_symmetry.space_group_name_H-M   'P 1'
#
loop_
_entity.id
_entity.type
_entity.pdbx_description
1 polymer ?
#
loop_
_entity_poly.entity_id
_entity_poly.type
_entity_poly.pdbx_seq_one_letter_code
_entity_poly.pdbx_strand_id
1 'polypeptide(L)'
;MDTISIPSRFQEVQPGGGDREFISGLRPSTLAQRLRADITITLTFLKTMDYEIPVVASNLTSSTRNEDTPARKRVINTQTPLVLRSGSSGDGCSLVLDLLVVHLIRNVEGNTLISYHSQSVYWQNIFQRSPDPTFVLLIFIWVAICAWDEALEALYARICWLETHALDTSDIFITHELHIIRVHCFQFPSLLEDVRKAVVFILDTPNPARDSLPQEEKQFSRTLLEKECRNLLSEIHRLEMSRRMQDQRLKNALNLVFSTTI
;
A
#
# COMPACT_ATOMS: atom_id res chain seq x y z
N MET A 1 5.68 10.35 32.04
CA MET A 1 5.87 9.06 31.33
C MET A 1 4.72 8.97 30.36
N ASP A 2 4.94 9.51 29.17
CA ASP A 2 3.89 9.78 28.21
C ASP A 2 3.55 8.52 27.42
N THR A 3 2.30 8.08 27.55
CA THR A 3 1.76 6.93 26.82
C THR A 3 1.42 7.40 25.41
N ILE A 4 2.23 6.96 24.44
CA ILE A 4 2.00 7.19 23.01
C ILE A 4 0.76 6.38 22.60
N SER A 5 -0.28 7.10 22.18
CA SER A 5 -1.51 6.53 21.63
C SER A 5 -1.26 6.09 20.18
N ILE A 6 -1.50 4.81 19.88
CA ILE A 6 -1.40 4.24 18.53
C ILE A 6 -2.76 4.43 17.85
N PRO A 7 -2.84 5.02 16.64
CA PRO A 7 -4.13 5.20 15.97
C PRO A 7 -4.71 3.84 15.53
N SER A 8 -5.95 3.60 15.96
CA SER A 8 -6.74 2.40 15.68
C SER A 8 -7.20 2.39 14.21
N ARG A 9 -6.59 1.55 13.36
CA ARG A 9 -7.04 1.27 11.98
C ARG A 9 -7.57 -0.14 11.76
N PHE A 10 -7.59 -0.96 12.81
CA PHE A 10 -8.17 -2.30 12.79
C PHE A 10 -9.11 -2.37 14.00
N GLN A 11 -10.41 -2.36 13.74
CA GLN A 11 -11.41 -2.35 14.80
C GLN A 11 -12.24 -3.62 14.75
N GLU A 12 -12.15 -4.39 15.83
CA GLU A 12 -13.18 -5.36 16.20
C GLU A 12 -14.34 -4.55 16.80
N VAL A 13 -15.53 -4.68 16.22
CA VAL A 13 -16.69 -3.88 16.64
C VAL A 13 -17.23 -4.45 17.96
N GLN A 14 -17.03 -3.74 19.07
CA GLN A 14 -17.72 -4.02 20.34
C GLN A 14 -19.07 -3.29 20.40
N PRO A 15 -20.15 -3.94 20.89
CA PRO A 15 -21.45 -3.30 20.96
C PRO A 15 -21.54 -2.39 22.19
N GLY A 16 -21.62 -1.08 21.95
CA GLY A 16 -22.00 -0.08 22.95
C GLY A 16 -23.50 -0.13 23.23
N GLY A 17 -23.88 -0.07 24.51
CA GLY A 17 -25.27 -0.13 24.97
C GLY A 17 -26.06 1.14 24.68
N GLY A 18 -27.28 0.98 24.17
CA GLY A 18 -28.26 2.05 23.98
C GLY A 18 -29.36 1.72 22.96
N ASP A 19 -30.42 1.09 23.46
CA ASP A 19 -31.83 1.11 23.02
C ASP A 19 -32.27 0.72 21.60
N ARG A 20 -32.74 -0.54 21.52
CA ARG A 20 -34.05 -1.01 21.01
C ARG A 20 -34.54 -0.46 19.65
N GLU A 21 -34.31 -1.24 18.60
CA GLU A 21 -35.42 -1.83 17.82
C GLU A 21 -35.07 -3.28 17.44
N PHE A 22 -35.88 -4.21 17.95
CA PHE A 22 -35.73 -5.65 17.78
C PHE A 22 -36.17 -6.05 16.36
N ILE A 23 -35.23 -6.47 15.52
CA ILE A 23 -35.55 -7.43 14.45
C ILE A 23 -35.77 -8.78 15.17
N SER A 24 -37.03 -9.07 15.46
CA SER A 24 -37.50 -10.30 16.09
C SER A 24 -37.16 -11.51 15.21
N GLY A 25 -36.13 -12.27 15.58
CA GLY A 25 -35.89 -13.58 14.96
C GLY A 25 -34.51 -14.20 15.17
N LEU A 26 -33.47 -13.41 15.47
CA LEU A 26 -32.12 -13.96 15.63
C LEU A 26 -31.74 -14.07 17.12
N ARG A 27 -31.37 -15.29 17.55
CA ARG A 27 -30.87 -15.53 18.91
C ARG A 27 -29.64 -14.63 19.17
N PRO A 28 -29.48 -14.06 20.38
CA PRO A 28 -28.33 -13.22 20.73
C PRO A 28 -26.96 -13.87 20.48
N SER A 29 -26.90 -15.20 20.57
CA SER A 29 -25.69 -15.99 20.25
C SER A 29 -25.26 -15.88 18.78
N THR A 30 -26.23 -15.73 17.86
CA THR A 30 -25.98 -15.68 16.42
C THR A 30 -25.45 -14.31 15.98
N LEU A 31 -25.85 -13.24 16.66
CA LEU A 31 -25.44 -11.87 16.34
C LEU A 31 -24.02 -11.58 16.85
N ALA A 32 -23.66 -12.11 18.02
CA ALA A 32 -22.29 -12.08 18.54
C ALA A 32 -21.33 -12.98 17.73
N GLN A 33 -21.81 -14.11 17.20
CA GLN A 33 -21.02 -14.93 16.25
C GLN A 33 -20.86 -14.26 14.88
N ARG A 34 -21.87 -13.55 14.38
CA ARG A 34 -21.79 -12.79 13.12
C ARG A 34 -20.79 -11.62 13.21
N LEU A 35 -20.81 -10.85 14.29
CA LEU A 35 -19.84 -9.77 14.51
C LEU A 35 -18.39 -10.28 14.70
N ARG A 36 -18.21 -11.53 15.14
CA ARG A 36 -16.90 -12.19 15.27
C ARG A 36 -16.31 -12.68 13.95
N ALA A 37 -17.11 -12.72 12.89
CA ALA A 37 -16.74 -13.43 11.67
C ALA A 37 -16.31 -12.49 10.54
N ASP A 38 -16.67 -11.23 10.56
CA ASP A 38 -16.34 -10.32 9.45
C ASP A 38 -14.96 -9.68 9.64
N ILE A 39 -14.21 -9.55 8.55
CA ILE A 39 -12.92 -8.85 8.51
C ILE A 39 -13.03 -7.66 7.58
N THR A 40 -12.62 -6.49 8.06
CA THR A 40 -12.39 -5.31 7.21
C THR A 40 -10.91 -4.97 7.20
N ILE A 41 -10.34 -4.85 6.00
CA ILE A 41 -8.98 -4.38 5.79
C ILE A 41 -9.04 -3.09 4.98
N THR A 42 -8.43 -2.04 5.50
CA THR A 42 -8.24 -0.76 4.82
C THR A 42 -6.75 -0.47 4.75
N LEU A 43 -6.18 -0.49 3.55
CA LEU A 43 -4.75 -0.31 3.32
C LEU A 43 -4.52 0.75 2.26
N THR A 44 -3.70 1.74 2.59
CA THR A 44 -3.14 2.65 1.60
C THR A 44 -1.85 2.05 1.07
N PHE A 45 -1.73 1.91 -0.24
CA PHE A 45 -0.55 1.32 -0.88
C PHE A 45 -0.05 2.19 -2.03
N LEU A 46 1.23 1.99 -2.38
CA LEU A 46 1.87 2.71 -3.48
C LEU A 46 1.74 1.88 -4.76
N LYS A 47 1.40 2.54 -5.87
CA LYS A 47 1.41 1.92 -7.19
C LYS A 47 1.98 2.85 -8.25
N THR A 48 2.48 2.25 -9.32
CA THR A 48 2.89 2.96 -10.54
C THR A 48 1.67 3.15 -11.43
N MET A 49 1.59 4.29 -12.11
CA MET A 49 0.60 4.59 -13.16
C MET A 49 1.32 5.19 -14.35
N ASP A 50 0.94 4.79 -15.56
CA ASP A 50 1.44 5.41 -16.79
C ASP A 50 1.09 6.90 -16.81
N TYR A 51 2.09 7.74 -17.03
CA TYR A 51 1.89 9.18 -17.12
C TYR A 51 1.61 9.53 -18.59
N GLU A 52 0.34 9.50 -19.00
CA GLU A 52 -0.02 10.13 -20.27
C GLU A 52 0.01 11.65 -20.10
N ILE A 53 0.93 12.30 -20.82
CA ILE A 53 0.94 13.76 -20.96
C ILE A 53 -0.43 14.15 -21.55
N PRO A 54 -1.27 14.94 -20.86
CA PRO A 54 -2.45 15.50 -21.51
C PRO A 54 -1.93 16.37 -22.65
N VAL A 55 -2.21 15.98 -23.89
CA VAL A 55 -1.99 16.81 -25.08
C VAL A 55 -2.94 18.00 -24.98
N VAL A 56 -2.60 18.97 -24.12
CA VAL A 56 -3.18 20.30 -24.21
C VAL A 56 -2.55 20.90 -25.45
N ALA A 57 -3.32 20.87 -26.55
CA ALA A 57 -2.98 21.52 -27.80
C ALA A 57 -2.46 22.93 -27.50
N SER A 58 -1.16 23.13 -27.69
CA SER A 58 -0.48 24.41 -27.61
C SER A 58 -0.83 25.26 -28.84
N ASN A 59 -2.10 25.63 -28.94
CA ASN A 59 -2.55 26.74 -29.77
C ASN A 59 -2.99 27.87 -28.84
N LEU A 60 -2.03 28.63 -28.31
CA LEU A 60 -2.29 30.05 -27.99
C LEU A 60 -1.00 30.87 -28.09
N THR A 61 -0.72 31.34 -29.31
CA THR A 61 0.03 32.56 -29.56
C THR A 61 -0.76 33.74 -28.99
N SER A 62 -0.23 34.43 -27.96
CA SER A 62 -0.13 35.90 -27.88
C SER A 62 0.27 36.39 -26.48
N SER A 63 1.44 37.02 -26.43
CA SER A 63 1.80 38.22 -25.67
C SER A 63 0.79 38.74 -24.62
N THR A 64 1.21 38.82 -23.35
CA THR A 64 1.42 40.12 -22.68
C THR A 64 2.22 39.98 -21.38
N ARG A 65 2.88 41.09 -21.06
CA ARG A 65 3.94 41.31 -20.09
C ARG A 65 3.37 41.57 -18.68
N ASN A 66 4.15 41.23 -17.66
CA ASN A 66 4.11 41.66 -16.24
C ASN A 66 3.09 40.98 -15.31
N GLU A 67 3.60 40.17 -14.37
CA GLU A 67 3.47 40.48 -12.94
C GLU A 67 4.51 39.68 -12.13
N ASP A 68 5.36 40.42 -11.41
CA ASP A 68 6.10 39.94 -10.24
C ASP A 68 5.13 39.29 -9.27
N THR A 69 5.33 38.02 -8.94
CA THR A 69 4.73 37.40 -7.76
C THR A 69 5.84 36.71 -6.97
N PRO A 70 6.06 37.08 -5.70
CA PRO A 70 7.16 36.55 -4.90
C PRO A 70 6.96 35.04 -4.71
N ALA A 71 8.07 34.32 -4.68
CA ALA A 71 8.20 32.89 -4.37
C ALA A 71 6.96 32.33 -3.65
N ARG A 72 5.99 31.82 -4.42
CA ARG A 72 4.90 31.02 -3.85
C ARG A 72 5.61 29.91 -3.11
N LYS A 73 5.46 29.90 -1.78
CA LYS A 73 5.87 28.82 -0.91
C LYS A 73 5.24 27.55 -1.49
N ARG A 74 6.00 26.84 -2.35
CA ARG A 74 5.57 25.60 -3.00
C ARG A 74 5.53 24.55 -1.90
N VAL A 75 4.42 24.50 -1.18
CA VAL A 75 4.17 23.47 -0.19
C VAL A 75 4.08 22.17 -0.98
N ILE A 76 5.04 21.27 -0.77
CA ILE A 76 5.04 19.95 -1.39
C ILE A 76 3.90 19.15 -0.76
N ASN A 77 2.91 18.77 -1.56
CA ASN A 77 1.81 17.94 -1.12
C ASN A 77 2.17 16.47 -1.34
N THR A 78 2.39 15.69 -0.27
CA THR A 78 2.73 14.27 -0.38
C THR A 78 1.55 13.37 -0.77
N GLN A 79 0.34 13.94 -0.88
CA GLN A 79 -0.86 13.26 -1.36
C GLN A 79 -1.05 13.40 -2.88
N THR A 80 -0.26 14.25 -3.56
CA THR A 80 -0.29 14.32 -5.02
C THR A 80 0.60 13.23 -5.64
N PRO A 81 0.29 12.76 -6.85
CA PRO A 81 1.16 11.85 -7.58
C PRO A 81 2.61 12.35 -7.66
N LEU A 82 3.56 11.48 -7.35
CA LEU A 82 4.98 11.74 -7.56
C LEU A 82 5.31 11.38 -9.01
N VAL A 83 5.43 12.38 -9.87
CA VAL A 83 5.80 12.19 -11.28
C VAL A 83 7.28 11.82 -11.37
N LEU A 84 7.57 10.62 -11.87
CA LEU A 84 8.91 10.14 -12.19
C LEU A 84 9.11 10.29 -13.70
N ARG A 85 9.79 11.36 -14.11
CA ARG A 85 10.08 11.61 -15.52
C ARG A 85 11.20 10.68 -15.98
N SER A 86 11.02 9.94 -17.08
CA SER A 86 12.14 9.27 -17.74
C SER A 86 12.75 10.26 -18.73
N GLY A 87 14.06 10.55 -18.59
CA GLY A 87 14.84 11.60 -19.28
C GLY A 87 14.20 12.34 -20.48
N SER A 88 14.88 12.32 -21.63
CA SER A 88 14.48 13.06 -22.84
C SER A 88 13.42 12.36 -23.69
N SER A 89 12.91 11.19 -23.28
CA SER A 89 12.04 10.35 -24.11
C SER A 89 10.54 10.60 -23.95
N GLY A 90 10.11 11.50 -23.06
CA GLY A 90 8.68 11.81 -22.87
C GLY A 90 7.85 10.67 -22.27
N ASP A 91 8.47 9.52 -22.04
CA ASP A 91 7.91 8.39 -21.32
C ASP A 91 8.14 8.61 -19.82
N GLY A 92 7.14 8.34 -18.99
CA GLY A 92 7.21 8.64 -17.58
C GLY A 92 6.11 7.90 -16.85
N CYS A 93 6.32 7.68 -15.56
CA CYS A 93 5.32 7.10 -14.70
C CYS A 93 5.09 8.00 -13.50
N SER A 94 3.99 7.78 -12.80
CA SER A 94 3.69 8.47 -11.55
C SER A 94 3.48 7.46 -10.44
N LEU A 95 4.06 7.73 -9.28
CA LEU A 95 3.74 6.98 -8.07
C LEU A 95 2.51 7.62 -7.42
N VAL A 96 1.48 6.81 -7.20
CA VAL A 96 0.20 7.25 -6.64
C VAL A 96 -0.11 6.42 -5.40
N LEU A 97 -0.65 7.09 -4.38
CA LEU A 97 -1.27 6.39 -3.25
C LEU A 97 -2.67 5.93 -3.66
N ASP A 98 -2.93 4.63 -3.55
CA ASP A 98 -4.23 4.04 -3.77
C ASP A 98 -4.77 3.40 -2.48
N LEU A 99 -6.06 3.09 -2.44
CA LEU A 99 -6.75 2.57 -1.26
C LEU A 99 -7.37 1.20 -1.56
N LEU A 100 -6.88 0.17 -0.88
CA LEU A 100 -7.49 -1.14 -0.83
C LEU A 100 -8.46 -1.22 0.36
N VAL A 101 -9.75 -1.34 0.08
CA VAL A 101 -10.78 -1.62 1.09
C VAL A 101 -11.43 -2.96 0.78
N VAL A 102 -11.26 -3.93 1.67
CA VAL A 102 -11.89 -5.25 1.54
C VAL A 102 -12.68 -5.53 2.80
N HIS A 103 -13.97 -5.78 2.62
CA HIS A 103 -14.85 -6.27 3.66
C HIS A 103 -15.22 -7.72 3.34
N LEU A 104 -14.68 -8.65 4.11
CA LEU A 104 -14.94 -10.08 3.98
C LEU A 104 -15.93 -10.52 5.05
N ILE A 105 -17.11 -10.93 4.61
CA ILE A 105 -18.11 -11.56 5.45
C ILE A 105 -17.80 -13.05 5.51
N ARG A 106 -17.46 -13.57 6.70
CA ARG A 106 -17.25 -15.01 6.91
C ARG A 106 -18.46 -15.56 7.65
N ASN A 107 -19.08 -16.62 7.16
CA ASN A 107 -20.22 -17.25 7.80
C ASN A 107 -20.01 -18.77 7.85
N VAL A 108 -20.43 -19.38 8.95
CA VAL A 108 -20.48 -20.83 9.16
C VAL A 108 -21.42 -21.52 8.16
N GLU A 109 -22.46 -20.85 7.67
CA GLU A 109 -23.43 -21.41 6.73
C GLU A 109 -23.05 -21.24 5.24
N GLY A 110 -21.98 -20.48 4.96
CA GLY A 110 -21.50 -20.23 3.60
C GLY A 110 -21.00 -18.82 3.41
N ASN A 111 -19.84 -18.69 2.75
CA ASN A 111 -19.22 -17.41 2.46
C ASN A 111 -19.64 -16.96 1.06
N THR A 112 -20.19 -15.76 0.91
CA THR A 112 -20.33 -15.14 -0.41
C THR A 112 -19.07 -14.33 -0.68
N LEU A 113 -18.22 -14.87 -1.54
CA LEU A 113 -17.01 -14.21 -1.99
C LEU A 113 -17.22 -13.66 -3.40
N ILE A 114 -17.12 -12.33 -3.54
CA ILE A 114 -17.00 -11.69 -4.85
C ILE A 114 -15.53 -11.31 -5.00
N SER A 115 -14.77 -12.10 -5.74
CA SER A 115 -13.37 -11.81 -6.06
C SER A 115 -13.14 -11.88 -7.57
N TYR A 116 -12.50 -10.84 -8.10
CA TYR A 116 -11.94 -10.84 -9.44
C TYR A 116 -10.46 -11.18 -9.33
N HIS A 117 -10.08 -12.37 -9.76
CA HIS A 117 -8.68 -12.81 -9.75
C HIS A 117 -8.10 -12.75 -11.16
N SER A 118 -6.89 -12.20 -11.30
CA SER A 118 -6.04 -12.49 -12.45
C SER A 118 -5.67 -13.98 -12.44
N GLN A 119 -5.26 -14.53 -13.59
CA GLN A 119 -5.05 -15.96 -13.87
C GLN A 119 -3.85 -16.61 -13.10
N SER A 120 -3.65 -16.29 -11.83
CA SER A 120 -2.54 -16.80 -11.02
C SER A 120 -2.74 -18.29 -10.70
N VAL A 121 -1.92 -19.13 -11.35
CA VAL A 121 -1.87 -20.58 -11.13
C VAL A 121 -1.55 -20.94 -9.67
N TYR A 122 -0.73 -20.12 -9.00
CA TYR A 122 -0.35 -20.32 -7.59
C TYR A 122 -1.57 -20.28 -6.66
N TRP A 123 -2.34 -19.19 -6.74
CA TRP A 123 -3.52 -19.01 -5.88
C TRP A 123 -4.66 -19.95 -6.24
N GLN A 124 -4.80 -20.32 -7.53
CA GLN A 124 -5.72 -21.39 -7.95
C GLN A 124 -5.37 -22.72 -7.27
N ASN A 125 -4.09 -23.10 -7.21
CA ASN A 125 -3.65 -24.31 -6.52
C ASN A 125 -3.90 -24.25 -5.01
N ILE A 126 -3.84 -23.07 -4.39
CA ILE A 126 -4.18 -22.90 -2.97
C ILE A 126 -5.67 -23.14 -2.72
N PHE A 127 -6.56 -22.54 -3.53
CA PHE A 127 -8.01 -22.71 -3.36
C PHE A 127 -8.51 -24.12 -3.71
N GLN A 128 -7.81 -24.84 -4.59
CA GLN A 128 -8.08 -26.27 -4.80
C GLN A 128 -7.79 -27.11 -3.54
N ARG A 129 -6.91 -26.62 -2.66
CA ARG A 129 -6.46 -27.34 -1.46
C ARG A 129 -7.12 -26.86 -0.17
N SER A 130 -7.64 -25.63 -0.14
CA SER A 130 -8.37 -25.09 1.00
C SER A 130 -9.51 -24.17 0.56
N PRO A 131 -10.76 -24.42 0.99
CA PRO A 131 -11.91 -23.55 0.70
C PRO A 131 -12.00 -22.35 1.65
N ASP A 132 -10.99 -22.09 2.50
CA ASP A 132 -11.01 -21.00 3.46
C ASP A 132 -10.97 -19.62 2.74
N PRO A 133 -12.02 -18.80 2.81
CA PRO A 133 -12.06 -17.49 2.15
C PRO A 133 -11.01 -16.51 2.69
N THR A 134 -10.40 -16.79 3.85
CA THR A 134 -9.35 -15.94 4.44
C THR A 134 -8.16 -15.78 3.50
N PHE A 135 -7.86 -16.78 2.65
CA PHE A 135 -6.78 -16.69 1.64
C PHE A 135 -7.02 -15.59 0.60
N VAL A 136 -8.25 -15.14 0.40
CA VAL A 136 -8.56 -14.05 -0.53
C VAL A 136 -8.00 -12.72 -0.03
N LEU A 137 -8.01 -12.50 1.28
CA LEU A 137 -7.39 -11.32 1.88
C LEU A 137 -5.88 -11.31 1.62
N LEU A 138 -5.23 -12.48 1.67
CA LEU A 138 -3.81 -12.63 1.35
C LEU A 138 -3.52 -12.30 -0.11
N ILE A 139 -4.43 -12.61 -1.04
CA ILE A 139 -4.29 -12.25 -2.46
C ILE A 139 -4.34 -10.74 -2.65
N PHE A 140 -5.30 -10.06 -2.01
CA PHE A 140 -5.37 -8.61 -2.10
C PHE A 140 -4.13 -7.93 -1.52
N ILE A 141 -3.61 -8.43 -0.40
CA ILE A 141 -2.34 -7.95 0.16
C ILE A 141 -1.15 -8.27 -0.77
N TRP A 142 -1.11 -9.47 -1.35
CA TRP A 142 -0.09 -9.85 -2.32
C TRP A 142 -0.06 -8.89 -3.52
N VAL A 143 -1.22 -8.56 -4.09
CA VAL A 143 -1.32 -7.57 -5.18
C VAL A 143 -0.80 -6.20 -4.74
N ALA A 144 -1.12 -5.75 -3.53
CA ALA A 144 -0.59 -4.50 -2.99
C ALA A 144 0.94 -4.55 -2.83
N ILE A 145 1.51 -5.68 -2.37
CA ILE A 145 2.96 -5.89 -2.26
C ILE A 145 3.62 -5.87 -3.65
N CYS A 146 3.02 -6.48 -4.67
CA CYS A 146 3.52 -6.41 -6.05
C CYS A 146 3.54 -4.96 -6.57
N ALA A 147 2.49 -4.19 -6.31
CA ALA A 147 2.44 -2.77 -6.70
C ALA A 147 3.52 -1.94 -5.99
N TRP A 148 3.82 -2.25 -4.71
CA TRP A 148 4.93 -1.65 -3.99
C TRP A 148 6.29 -1.98 -4.60
N ASP A 149 6.50 -3.22 -5.03
CA ASP A 149 7.74 -3.67 -5.65
C ASP A 149 8.02 -2.89 -6.94
N GLU A 150 7.03 -2.82 -7.83
CA GLU A 150 7.10 -2.06 -9.08
C GLU A 150 7.33 -0.56 -8.84
N ALA A 151 6.62 0.03 -7.87
CA ALA A 151 6.78 1.44 -7.51
C ALA A 151 8.18 1.75 -6.95
N LEU A 152 8.73 0.87 -6.12
CA LEU A 152 10.08 1.01 -5.59
C LEU A 152 11.15 0.80 -6.67
N GLU A 153 10.91 -0.06 -7.65
CA GLU A 153 11.81 -0.24 -8.80
C GLU A 153 11.86 1.03 -9.65
N ALA A 154 10.70 1.58 -10.01
CA ALA A 154 10.61 2.83 -10.76
C ALA A 154 11.28 4.00 -10.01
N LEU A 155 11.04 4.09 -8.70
CA LEU A 155 11.67 5.09 -7.84
C LEU A 155 13.19 4.95 -7.81
N TYR A 156 13.69 3.72 -7.65
CA TYR A 156 15.12 3.45 -7.65
C TYR A 156 15.78 3.88 -8.96
N ALA A 157 15.17 3.55 -10.10
CA ALA A 157 15.66 3.96 -11.41
C ALA A 157 15.77 5.49 -11.52
N ARG A 158 14.76 6.23 -11.02
CA ARG A 158 14.79 7.70 -11.02
C ARG A 158 15.87 8.27 -10.10
N ILE A 159 16.03 7.72 -8.90
CA ILE A 159 17.09 8.14 -7.96
C ILE A 159 18.47 7.93 -8.59
N CYS A 160 18.70 6.78 -9.24
CA CYS A 160 19.96 6.50 -9.94
C CYS A 160 20.23 7.54 -11.05
N TRP A 161 19.21 7.84 -11.87
CA TRP A 161 19.33 8.84 -12.93
C TRP A 161 19.70 10.23 -12.36
N LEU A 162 19.01 10.67 -11.30
CA LEU A 162 19.28 11.96 -10.67
C LEU A 162 20.68 12.03 -10.05
N GLU A 163 21.15 10.94 -9.44
CA GLU A 163 22.49 10.87 -8.87
C GLU A 163 23.59 10.97 -9.95
N THR A 164 23.41 10.32 -11.10
CA THR A 164 24.35 10.45 -12.22
C THR A 164 24.40 11.89 -12.74
N HIS A 165 23.25 12.53 -12.95
CA HIS A 165 23.21 13.89 -13.51
C HIS A 165 23.62 14.97 -12.50
N ALA A 166 23.46 14.71 -11.20
CA ALA A 166 23.96 15.57 -10.13
C ALA A 166 25.49 15.74 -10.15
N LEU A 167 26.23 14.75 -10.69
CA LEU A 167 27.68 14.85 -10.86
C LEU A 167 28.06 15.74 -12.05
N ASP A 168 27.25 15.71 -13.10
CA ASP A 168 27.56 16.34 -14.38
C ASP A 168 27.08 17.80 -14.45
N THR A 169 26.09 18.19 -13.64
CA THR A 169 25.51 19.54 -13.68
C THR A 169 25.07 20.00 -12.28
N SER A 170 25.53 21.17 -11.86
CA SER A 170 25.02 21.89 -10.68
C SER A 170 23.66 22.51 -11.00
N ASP A 171 22.66 21.66 -11.21
CA ASP A 171 21.32 22.07 -11.60
C ASP A 171 20.38 22.19 -10.39
N ILE A 172 19.85 23.39 -10.18
CA ILE A 172 18.82 23.68 -9.19
C ILE A 172 17.56 22.80 -9.36
N PHE A 173 17.28 22.33 -10.58
CA PHE A 173 16.18 21.42 -10.87
C PHE A 173 16.42 20.02 -10.28
N ILE A 174 17.65 19.50 -10.33
CA ILE A 174 18.02 18.20 -9.75
C ILE A 174 17.89 18.25 -8.22
N THR A 175 18.39 19.31 -7.58
CA THR A 175 18.26 19.49 -6.12
C THR A 175 16.80 19.54 -5.70
N HIS A 176 15.97 20.31 -6.43
CA HIS A 176 14.55 20.43 -6.15
C HIS A 176 13.81 19.09 -6.29
N GLU A 177 14.11 18.31 -7.33
CA GLU A 177 13.49 17.02 -7.55
C GLU A 177 13.89 15.98 -6.48
N LEU A 178 15.17 15.92 -6.11
CA LEU A 178 15.65 15.08 -5.00
C LEU A 178 14.91 15.41 -3.69
N HIS A 179 14.64 16.69 -3.41
CA HIS A 179 13.87 17.11 -2.26
C HIS A 179 12.39 16.68 -2.34
N ILE A 180 11.76 16.79 -3.50
CA ILE A 180 10.38 16.30 -3.71
C ILE A 180 10.31 14.80 -3.44
N ILE A 181 11.22 14.02 -4.01
CA ILE A 181 11.27 12.57 -3.81
C ILE A 181 11.44 12.26 -2.32
N ARG A 182 12.37 12.94 -1.64
CA ARG A 182 12.63 12.72 -0.20
C ARG A 182 11.39 12.98 0.65
N VAL A 183 10.64 14.02 0.33
CA VAL A 183 9.41 14.37 1.05
C VAL A 183 8.33 13.29 0.86
N HIS A 184 8.18 12.74 -0.36
CA HIS A 184 7.26 11.63 -0.61
C HIS A 184 7.69 10.34 0.10
N CYS A 185 8.99 10.03 0.12
CA CYS A 185 9.53 8.83 0.78
C CYS A 185 9.30 8.82 2.30
N PHE A 186 9.04 9.97 2.92
CA PHE A 186 8.87 10.09 4.37
C PHE A 186 7.69 9.26 4.91
N GLN A 187 6.62 9.10 4.13
CA GLN A 187 5.43 8.36 4.57
C GLN A 187 5.52 6.85 4.35
N PHE A 188 6.41 6.38 3.45
CA PHE A 188 6.47 4.97 3.05
C PHE A 188 6.73 3.98 4.19
N PRO A 189 7.59 4.27 5.20
CA PRO A 189 7.77 3.36 6.33
C PRO A 189 6.46 3.06 7.08
N SER A 190 5.61 4.09 7.29
CA SER A 190 4.33 3.92 7.98
C SER A 190 3.34 3.08 7.16
N LEU A 191 3.33 3.26 5.84
CA LEU A 191 2.44 2.52 4.94
C LEU A 191 2.81 1.03 4.89
N LEU A 192 4.10 0.69 4.76
CA LEU A 192 4.56 -0.70 4.78
C LEU A 192 4.29 -1.37 6.14
N GLU A 193 4.44 -0.62 7.23
CA GLU A 193 4.11 -1.10 8.58
C GLU A 193 2.61 -1.41 8.73
N ASP A 194 1.72 -0.62 8.12
CA ASP A 194 0.29 -0.91 8.11
C ASP A 194 -0.05 -2.17 7.29
N VAL A 195 0.64 -2.39 6.17
CA VAL A 195 0.53 -3.66 5.40
C VAL A 195 1.00 -4.84 6.25
N ARG A 196 2.12 -4.70 6.98
CA ARG A 196 2.63 -5.73 7.91
C ARG A 196 1.61 -6.06 9.00
N LYS A 197 1.03 -5.04 9.63
CA LYS A 197 -0.01 -5.21 10.65
C LYS A 197 -1.25 -5.92 10.11
N ALA A 198 -1.66 -5.63 8.87
CA ALA A 198 -2.79 -6.32 8.25
C ALA A 198 -2.52 -7.83 8.05
N VAL A 199 -1.31 -8.22 7.64
CA VAL A 199 -0.95 -9.64 7.53
C VAL A 199 -0.97 -10.34 8.90
N VAL A 200 -0.41 -9.70 9.93
CA VAL A 200 -0.45 -10.21 11.30
C VAL A 200 -1.89 -10.33 11.80
N PHE A 201 -2.71 -9.33 11.55
CA PHE A 201 -4.13 -9.35 11.92
C PHE A 201 -4.88 -10.53 11.28
N ILE A 202 -4.66 -10.81 9.98
CA ILE A 202 -5.26 -11.97 9.32
C ILE A 202 -4.80 -13.28 9.96
N LEU A 203 -3.50 -13.39 10.27
CA LEU A 203 -2.92 -14.57 10.90
C LEU A 203 -3.53 -14.84 12.29
N ASP A 204 -3.72 -13.77 13.07
CA ASP A 204 -4.24 -13.83 14.44
C ASP A 204 -5.78 -13.96 14.50
N THR A 205 -6.47 -13.74 13.38
CA THR A 205 -7.94 -13.76 13.29
C THR A 205 -8.44 -14.94 12.44
N PRO A 206 -8.36 -16.19 12.93
CA PRO A 206 -8.75 -17.38 12.18
C PRO A 206 -10.25 -17.37 11.83
N ASN A 207 -10.59 -18.03 10.73
CA ASN A 207 -11.98 -18.16 10.29
C ASN A 207 -12.80 -18.98 11.31
N PRO A 208 -13.91 -18.45 11.87
CA PRO A 208 -14.75 -19.19 12.81
C PRO A 208 -15.41 -20.43 12.19
N ALA A 209 -15.63 -20.45 10.87
CA ALA A 209 -16.13 -21.64 10.16
C ALA A 209 -15.12 -22.80 10.14
N ARG A 210 -13.88 -22.57 10.55
CA ARG A 210 -12.82 -23.59 10.61
C ARG A 210 -12.96 -24.50 11.83
N ASP A 211 -13.72 -24.11 12.85
CA ASP A 211 -13.91 -24.93 14.05
C ASP A 211 -14.83 -26.14 13.82
N SER A 212 -15.65 -26.12 12.77
CA SER A 212 -16.52 -27.23 12.37
C SER A 212 -15.85 -28.26 11.44
N LEU A 213 -14.62 -28.02 10.99
CA LEU A 213 -13.90 -28.93 10.08
C LEU A 213 -13.25 -30.12 10.81
N PRO A 214 -13.04 -31.25 10.12
CA PRO A 214 -12.21 -32.34 10.63
C PRO A 214 -10.83 -31.86 11.09
N GLN A 215 -10.29 -32.48 12.14
CA GLN A 215 -9.04 -32.03 12.78
C GLN A 215 -7.85 -31.98 11.81
N GLU A 216 -7.78 -32.92 10.85
CA GLU A 216 -6.73 -32.95 9.83
C GLU A 216 -6.81 -31.76 8.87
N GLU A 217 -8.00 -31.45 8.35
CA GLU A 217 -8.24 -30.29 7.48
C GLU A 217 -8.01 -28.96 8.21
N LYS A 218 -8.42 -28.90 9.48
CA LYS A 218 -8.18 -27.74 10.36
C LYS A 218 -6.69 -27.47 10.53
N GLN A 219 -5.91 -28.51 10.80
CA GLN A 219 -4.45 -28.39 10.97
C GLN A 219 -3.75 -28.07 9.65
N PHE A 220 -4.20 -28.67 8.54
CA PHE A 220 -3.68 -28.38 7.21
C PHE A 220 -3.90 -26.91 6.80
N SER A 221 -5.14 -26.43 6.89
CA SER A 221 -5.49 -25.04 6.57
C SER A 221 -4.73 -24.04 7.45
N ARG A 222 -4.57 -24.35 8.75
CA ARG A 222 -3.75 -23.55 9.68
C ARG A 222 -2.30 -23.45 9.25
N THR A 223 -1.69 -24.59 8.96
CA THR A 223 -0.27 -24.64 8.56
C THR A 223 -0.04 -23.91 7.25
N LEU A 224 -0.99 -24.03 6.31
CA LEU A 224 -0.96 -23.32 5.04
C LEU A 224 -1.10 -21.81 5.24
N LEU A 225 -2.08 -21.34 6.01
CA LEU A 225 -2.27 -19.91 6.30
C LEU A 225 -1.04 -19.31 6.97
N GLU A 226 -0.49 -20.00 7.97
CA GLU A 226 0.74 -19.59 8.65
C GLU A 226 1.93 -19.49 7.68
N LYS A 227 2.05 -20.42 6.73
CA LYS A 227 3.08 -20.39 5.70
C LYS A 227 2.91 -19.19 4.78
N GLU A 228 1.72 -18.95 4.26
CA GLU A 228 1.46 -17.84 3.34
C GLU A 228 1.64 -16.48 4.01
N CYS A 229 1.18 -16.32 5.26
CA CYS A 229 1.44 -15.10 6.02
C CYS A 229 2.93 -14.87 6.27
N ARG A 230 3.71 -15.92 6.59
CA ARG A 230 5.17 -15.80 6.72
C ARG A 230 5.85 -15.39 5.42
N ASN A 231 5.40 -15.91 4.28
CA ASN A 231 5.91 -15.50 2.96
C ASN A 231 5.66 -14.01 2.72
N LEU A 232 4.43 -13.54 2.96
CA LEU A 232 4.09 -12.12 2.82
C LEU A 232 4.91 -11.22 3.74
N LEU A 233 5.11 -11.62 5.00
CA LEU A 233 5.94 -10.87 5.95
C LEU A 233 7.40 -10.78 5.48
N SER A 234 7.92 -11.84 4.88
CA SER A 234 9.26 -11.84 4.26
C SER A 234 9.34 -10.86 3.09
N GLU A 235 8.33 -10.83 2.21
CA GLU A 235 8.28 -9.88 1.09
C GLU A 235 8.17 -8.43 1.58
N ILE A 236 7.35 -8.16 2.60
CA ILE A 236 7.28 -6.82 3.21
C ILE A 236 8.63 -6.41 3.78
N HIS A 237 9.33 -7.33 4.45
CA HIS A 237 10.69 -7.07 4.94
C HIS A 237 11.67 -6.77 3.80
N ARG A 238 11.59 -7.50 2.68
CA ARG A 238 12.40 -7.23 1.47
C ARG A 238 12.13 -5.82 0.93
N LEU A 239 10.87 -5.40 0.84
CA LEU A 239 10.49 -4.06 0.42
C LEU A 239 11.02 -2.99 1.38
N GLU A 240 10.94 -3.21 2.69
CA GLU A 240 11.52 -2.29 3.68
C GLU A 240 13.03 -2.12 3.50
N MET A 241 13.75 -3.21 3.23
CA MET A 241 15.18 -3.19 3.00
C MET A 241 15.53 -2.43 1.72
N SER A 242 14.78 -2.66 0.63
CA SER A 242 14.90 -1.89 -0.62
C SER A 242 14.68 -0.40 -0.37
N ARG A 243 13.59 -0.03 0.32
CA ARG A 243 13.27 1.35 0.68
C ARG A 243 14.35 2.01 1.55
N ARG A 244 14.92 1.30 2.53
CA ARG A 244 16.04 1.80 3.36
C ARG A 244 17.27 2.11 2.53
N MET A 245 17.61 1.20 1.61
CA MET A 245 18.74 1.39 0.69
C MET A 245 18.52 2.62 -0.20
N GLN A 246 17.33 2.78 -0.76
CA GLN A 246 16.96 3.93 -1.58
C GLN A 246 17.02 5.26 -0.80
N ASP A 247 16.52 5.29 0.44
CA ASP A 247 16.60 6.47 1.31
C ASP A 247 18.06 6.84 1.62
N GLN A 248 18.93 5.85 1.84
CA GLN A 248 20.36 6.11 2.02
C GLN A 248 21.00 6.68 0.75
N ARG A 249 20.69 6.11 -0.41
CA ARG A 249 21.20 6.59 -1.71
C ARG A 249 20.72 8.02 -2.01
N LEU A 250 19.46 8.31 -1.73
CA LEU A 250 18.88 9.64 -1.88
C LEU A 250 19.57 10.68 -0.98
N LYS A 251 19.90 10.31 0.27
CA LYS A 251 20.68 11.18 1.17
C LYS A 251 22.08 11.43 0.63
N ASN A 252 22.74 10.39 0.09
CA ASN A 252 24.07 10.53 -0.49
C ASN A 252 24.05 11.44 -1.72
N ALA A 253 23.07 11.27 -2.62
CA ALA A 253 22.89 12.12 -3.79
C ALA A 253 22.64 13.59 -3.41
N LEU A 254 21.82 13.85 -2.39
CA LEU A 254 21.64 15.21 -1.86
C LEU A 254 22.96 15.80 -1.33
N ASN A 255 23.70 15.05 -0.52
CA ASN A 255 24.98 15.50 0.03
C ASN A 255 26.02 15.79 -1.06
N LEU A 256 26.02 14.98 -2.11
CA LEU A 256 26.88 15.14 -3.28
C LEU A 256 26.59 16.47 -3.98
N VAL A 257 25.31 16.75 -4.28
CA VAL A 257 24.88 18.03 -4.89
C VAL A 257 25.31 19.23 -4.03
N PHE A 258 25.15 19.13 -2.71
CA PHE A 258 25.61 20.21 -1.81
C PHE A 258 27.14 20.39 -1.82
N SER A 259 27.89 19.30 -2.01
CA SER A 259 29.35 19.33 -2.04
C SER A 259 29.91 19.85 -3.37
N THR A 260 29.20 19.65 -4.49
CA THR A 260 29.61 20.11 -5.83
C THR A 260 29.20 21.55 -6.14
N THR A 261 28.38 22.18 -5.28
CA THR A 261 27.90 23.56 -5.44
C THR A 261 28.76 24.60 -4.67
N ILE A 262 29.80 24.16 -3.95
CA ILE A 262 30.79 25.01 -3.26
C ILE A 262 32.05 25.09 -4.12
#